data_AF-A0A940QYG3-F1
#
_entry.id   AF-A0A940QYG3-F1
#
_cell.length_a   1.000
_cell.length_b   1.000
_cell.length_c   1.000
_cell.angle_alpha   90.00
_cell.angle_beta   90.00
_cell.angle_gamma   90.00
#
_symmetry.space_group_name_H-M   'P 1'
#
loop_
_entity.id
_entity.type
_entity.pdbx_description
1 polymer ?
#
loop_
_entity_poly.entity_id
_entity_poly.type
_entity_poly.pdbx_seq_one_letter_code
_entity_poly.pdbx_strand_id
1 'polypeptide(L)'
;MSTSFESIALSRTTGIGRQVASLLRAVLLNRYFLYGISLAGFLLFWDWAAIHSSIAKFLPRPMEVLHQLIRMAGDTLAGKTLWGHLWASFRRVLIGFCIASVIGIPLGLFMALNRYVRSIVKPVFD
;
A
#
# COMPACT_ATOMS: atom_id res chain seq x y z
N MET A 1 7.19 58.05 -34.93
CA MET A 1 6.51 57.77 -33.64
C MET A 1 5.78 56.41 -33.61
N SER A 2 5.45 55.79 -34.75
CA SER A 2 4.80 54.47 -34.84
C SER A 2 5.75 53.27 -34.68
N THR A 3 7.04 53.42 -35.00
CA THR A 3 8.03 52.33 -35.02
C THR A 3 8.48 51.83 -33.63
N SER A 4 8.31 52.64 -32.57
CA SER A 4 8.63 52.22 -31.20
C SER A 4 7.55 51.35 -30.55
N PHE A 5 6.31 51.39 -31.04
CA PHE A 5 5.22 50.59 -30.46
C PHE A 5 5.23 49.14 -30.98
N GLU A 6 5.64 48.92 -32.25
CA GLU A 6 5.76 47.58 -32.83
C GLU A 6 6.91 46.76 -32.22
N SER A 7 8.04 47.40 -31.88
CA SER A 7 9.19 46.72 -31.25
C SER A 7 8.91 46.31 -29.79
N ILE A 8 8.08 47.06 -29.06
CA ILE A 8 7.62 46.71 -27.71
C ILE A 8 6.59 45.57 -27.75
N ALA A 9 5.74 45.51 -28.78
CA ALA A 9 4.78 44.43 -28.95
C ALA A 9 5.47 43.09 -29.26
N LEU A 10 6.48 43.08 -30.15
CA LEU A 10 7.21 41.87 -30.53
C LEU A 10 8.16 41.33 -29.44
N SER A 11 8.70 42.19 -28.58
CA SER A 11 9.50 41.78 -27.42
C SER A 11 8.66 41.21 -26.27
N ARG A 12 7.42 41.69 -26.09
CA ARG A 12 6.47 41.12 -25.11
C ARG A 12 5.93 39.75 -25.53
N THR A 13 5.62 39.54 -26.80
CA THR A 13 5.06 38.27 -27.28
C THR A 13 6.08 37.12 -27.25
N THR A 14 7.35 37.41 -27.54
CA THR A 14 8.44 36.43 -27.51
C THR A 14 8.86 36.03 -26.08
N GLY A 15 8.74 36.96 -25.10
CA GLY A 15 9.04 36.68 -23.69
C GLY A 15 8.02 35.78 -22.99
N ILE A 16 6.73 35.99 -23.27
CA ILE A 16 5.62 35.24 -22.63
C ILE A 16 5.66 33.76 -23.02
N GLY A 17 5.88 33.45 -24.31
CA GLY A 17 5.93 32.05 -24.78
C GLY A 17 7.09 31.25 -24.15
N ARG A 18 8.26 31.88 -23.98
CA ARG A 18 9.42 31.23 -23.34
C ARG A 18 9.23 31.02 -21.83
N GLN A 19 8.55 31.95 -21.15
CA GLN A 19 8.22 31.80 -19.73
C GLN A 19 7.16 30.71 -19.48
N VAL A 20 6.11 30.64 -20.30
CA VAL A 20 5.10 29.57 -20.17
C VAL A 20 5.72 28.20 -20.45
N ALA A 21 6.60 28.09 -21.45
CA ALA A 21 7.31 26.85 -21.74
C ALA A 21 8.23 26.39 -20.60
N SER A 22 8.91 27.31 -19.90
CA SER A 22 9.79 26.95 -18.78
C SER A 22 9.01 26.56 -17.52
N LEU A 23 7.86 27.18 -17.25
CA LEU A 23 6.96 26.80 -16.16
C LEU A 23 6.29 25.45 -16.42
N LEU A 24 5.77 25.23 -17.63
CA LEU A 24 5.23 23.93 -18.03
C LEU A 24 6.29 22.86 -17.91
N ARG A 25 7.51 23.12 -18.37
CA ARG A 25 8.63 22.18 -18.25
C ARG A 25 9.04 21.92 -16.80
N ALA A 26 9.03 22.92 -15.92
CA ALA A 26 9.31 22.75 -14.50
C ALA A 26 8.22 21.95 -13.76
N VAL A 27 6.95 22.13 -14.14
CA VAL A 27 5.81 21.38 -13.59
C VAL A 27 5.76 19.95 -14.16
N LEU A 28 5.98 19.79 -15.47
CA LEU A 28 5.99 18.50 -16.18
C LEU A 28 7.23 17.66 -15.88
N LEU A 29 8.37 18.26 -15.53
CA LEU A 29 9.59 17.56 -15.06
C LEU A 29 9.65 17.39 -13.54
N ASN A 30 8.62 17.84 -12.82
CA ASN A 30 8.58 17.67 -11.37
C ASN A 30 8.45 16.17 -11.06
N ARG A 31 9.45 15.61 -10.39
CA ARG A 31 9.58 14.16 -10.12
C ARG A 31 8.32 13.57 -9.47
N TYR A 32 7.69 14.35 -8.58
CA TYR A 32 6.42 13.98 -7.93
C TYR A 32 5.23 13.96 -8.90
N PHE A 33 5.22 14.86 -9.88
CA PHE A 33 4.21 14.90 -10.95
C PHE A 33 4.37 13.70 -11.89
N LEU A 34 5.61 13.32 -12.23
CA LEU A 34 5.90 12.09 -12.97
C LEU A 34 5.45 10.84 -12.20
N TYR A 35 5.68 10.77 -10.89
CA TYR A 35 5.20 9.64 -10.08
C TYR A 35 3.67 9.56 -10.05
N GLY A 36 2.98 10.70 -9.95
CA GLY A 36 1.52 10.76 -10.02
C GLY A 36 0.99 10.29 -11.37
N ILE A 37 1.59 10.74 -12.47
CA ILE A 37 1.23 10.32 -13.84
C ILE A 37 1.55 8.84 -14.08
N SER A 38 2.67 8.34 -13.55
CA SER A 38 3.05 6.93 -13.66
C SER A 38 2.11 6.02 -12.87
N LEU A 39 1.68 6.45 -11.68
CA LEU A 39 0.70 5.72 -10.87
C LEU A 39 -0.67 5.72 -11.55
N ALA A 40 -1.11 6.87 -12.05
CA ALA A 40 -2.35 6.98 -12.81
C ALA A 40 -2.30 6.14 -14.10
N GLY A 41 -1.18 6.18 -14.83
CA GLY A 41 -0.95 5.39 -16.03
C GLY A 41 -0.94 3.89 -15.75
N PHE A 42 -0.31 3.46 -14.65
CA PHE A 42 -0.35 2.07 -14.21
C PHE A 42 -1.77 1.62 -13.86
N LEU A 43 -2.55 2.45 -13.15
CA LEU A 43 -3.94 2.16 -12.82
C LEU A 43 -4.84 2.09 -14.06
N LEU A 44 -4.63 2.96 -15.03
CA LEU A 44 -5.38 2.94 -16.30
C LEU A 44 -4.99 1.75 -17.17
N PHE A 45 -3.71 1.41 -17.23
CA PHE A 45 -3.22 0.21 -17.92
C PHE A 45 -3.79 -1.06 -17.27
N TRP A 46 -3.83 -1.10 -15.95
CA TRP A 46 -4.44 -2.18 -15.18
C TRP A 46 -5.94 -2.30 -15.47
N ASP A 47 -6.68 -1.19 -15.47
CA ASP A 47 -8.12 -1.17 -15.76
C ASP A 47 -8.39 -1.62 -17.21
N TRP A 48 -7.59 -1.14 -18.17
CA TRP A 48 -7.65 -1.59 -19.56
C TRP A 48 -7.35 -3.08 -19.72
N ALA A 49 -6.32 -3.59 -19.02
CA ALA A 49 -5.96 -5.01 -19.02
C ALA A 49 -7.06 -5.88 -18.38
N ALA A 50 -7.73 -5.39 -17.33
CA ALA A 50 -8.85 -6.08 -16.68
C ALA A 50 -10.10 -6.16 -17.56
N ILE A 51 -10.30 -5.20 -18.48
CA ILE A 51 -11.43 -5.18 -19.42
C ILE A 51 -11.18 -6.11 -20.62
N HIS A 52 -9.95 -6.16 -21.13
CA HIS A 52 -9.64 -6.89 -22.36
C HIS A 52 -9.22 -8.36 -22.14
N SER A 53 -8.87 -8.74 -20.92
CA SER A 53 -8.56 -10.13 -20.60
C SER A 53 -9.81 -10.88 -20.13
N SER A 54 -10.09 -12.04 -20.73
CA SER A 54 -11.10 -13.01 -20.27
C SER A 54 -10.85 -13.56 -18.85
N ILE A 55 -9.86 -13.00 -18.13
CA ILE A 55 -9.48 -13.22 -16.74
C ILE A 55 -10.26 -12.27 -15.80
N ALA A 56 -11.26 -11.54 -16.29
CA ALA A 56 -12.14 -10.69 -15.48
C ALA A 56 -12.77 -11.39 -14.26
N LYS A 57 -12.85 -12.74 -14.24
CA LYS A 57 -13.26 -13.53 -13.06
C LYS A 57 -12.19 -13.63 -11.95
N PHE A 58 -10.93 -13.42 -12.27
CA PHE A 58 -9.80 -13.52 -11.34
C PHE A 58 -9.10 -12.17 -11.07
N LEU A 59 -9.34 -11.15 -11.91
CA LEU A 59 -8.77 -9.82 -11.75
C LEU A 59 -9.88 -8.77 -11.59
N PRO A 60 -10.45 -8.61 -10.37
CA PRO A 60 -11.47 -7.60 -10.10
C PRO A 60 -10.90 -6.20 -10.33
N ARG A 61 -11.74 -5.29 -10.83
CA ARG A 61 -11.31 -3.91 -11.14
C ARG A 61 -10.82 -3.22 -9.87
N PRO A 62 -9.81 -2.34 -9.93
CA PRO A 62 -9.29 -1.65 -8.75
C PRO A 62 -10.37 -0.85 -8.01
N MET A 63 -11.33 -0.29 -8.74
CA MET A 63 -12.51 0.38 -8.17
C MET A 63 -13.49 -0.58 -7.51
N GLU A 64 -13.66 -1.79 -8.05
CA GLU A 64 -14.49 -2.82 -7.42
C GLU A 64 -13.83 -3.35 -6.16
N VAL A 65 -12.51 -3.54 -6.14
CA VAL A 65 -11.76 -3.91 -4.93
C VAL A 65 -11.90 -2.82 -3.86
N LEU A 66 -11.76 -1.55 -4.23
CA LEU A 66 -11.89 -0.44 -3.29
C LEU A 66 -13.32 -0.29 -2.78
N HIS A 67 -14.33 -0.40 -3.65
CA HIS A 67 -15.73 -0.42 -3.23
C HIS A 67 -16.06 -1.64 -2.37
N GLN A 68 -15.51 -2.81 -2.67
CA GLN A 68 -15.69 -4.01 -1.85
C GLN A 68 -15.00 -3.82 -0.49
N LEU A 69 -13.82 -3.22 -0.44
CA LEU A 69 -13.07 -2.93 0.78
C LEU A 69 -13.80 -1.91 1.65
N ILE A 70 -14.30 -0.81 1.06
CA ILE A 70 -15.09 0.21 1.77
C ILE A 70 -16.44 -0.35 2.21
N ARG A 71 -17.13 -1.14 1.37
CA ARG A 71 -18.38 -1.81 1.73
C ARG A 71 -18.17 -2.80 2.87
N MET A 72 -17.11 -3.62 2.82
CA MET A 72 -16.77 -4.56 3.89
C MET A 72 -16.27 -3.87 5.18
N ALA A 73 -15.79 -2.62 5.07
CA ALA A 73 -15.38 -1.80 6.21
C ALA A 73 -16.55 -1.02 6.84
N GLY A 74 -17.55 -0.60 6.06
CA GLY A 74 -18.63 0.31 6.48
C GLY A 74 -19.93 -0.37 6.86
N ASP A 75 -20.40 -1.38 6.12
CA ASP A 75 -21.67 -2.05 6.39
C ASP A 75 -21.47 -3.55 6.54
N THR A 76 -22.05 -4.09 7.60
CA THR A 76 -22.02 -5.50 7.99
C THR A 76 -22.41 -6.43 6.83
N LEU A 77 -21.43 -6.95 6.11
CA LEU A 77 -21.60 -8.09 5.21
C LEU A 77 -21.58 -9.38 6.06
N ALA A 78 -22.72 -10.08 6.11
CA ALA A 78 -22.88 -11.40 6.73
C ALA A 78 -22.69 -11.48 8.26
N GLY A 79 -23.09 -10.44 9.01
CA GLY A 79 -23.27 -10.54 10.47
C GLY A 79 -21.98 -10.67 11.30
N LYS A 80 -20.79 -10.55 10.70
CA LYS A 80 -19.51 -10.41 11.41
C LYS A 80 -18.58 -9.44 10.69
N THR A 81 -18.03 -8.49 11.44
CA THR A 81 -17.09 -7.49 10.94
C THR A 81 -15.83 -8.16 10.36
N LEU A 82 -15.23 -7.58 9.31
CA LEU A 82 -13.87 -7.92 8.85
C LEU A 82 -12.87 -7.88 10.02
N TRP A 83 -13.05 -6.89 10.88
CA TRP A 83 -12.37 -6.77 12.17
C TRP A 83 -12.65 -7.93 13.12
N GLY A 84 -13.86 -8.47 13.14
CA GLY A 84 -14.23 -9.66 13.90
C GLY A 84 -13.50 -10.91 13.43
N HIS A 85 -13.28 -11.08 12.12
CA HIS A 85 -12.49 -12.19 11.58
C HIS A 85 -10.99 -12.02 11.86
N LEU A 86 -10.46 -10.81 11.69
CA LEU A 86 -9.07 -10.50 12.05
C LEU A 86 -8.83 -10.70 13.54
N TRP A 87 -9.73 -10.19 14.38
CA TRP A 87 -9.68 -10.32 15.83
C TRP A 87 -9.85 -11.77 16.28
N ALA A 88 -10.70 -12.55 15.62
CA ALA A 88 -10.87 -13.97 15.93
C ALA A 88 -9.60 -14.77 15.64
N SER A 89 -8.90 -14.49 14.54
CA SER A 89 -7.62 -15.13 14.23
C SER A 89 -6.52 -14.65 15.19
N PHE A 90 -6.45 -13.34 15.44
CA PHE A 90 -5.48 -12.73 16.34
C PHE A 90 -5.63 -13.22 17.78
N ARG A 91 -6.86 -13.31 18.28
CA ARG A 91 -7.17 -13.84 19.61
C ARG A 91 -6.74 -15.29 19.77
N ARG A 92 -6.92 -16.14 18.75
CA ARG A 92 -6.45 -17.55 18.81
C ARG A 92 -4.93 -17.62 18.97
N VAL A 93 -4.20 -16.82 18.20
CA VAL A 93 -2.73 -16.75 18.28
C VAL A 93 -2.29 -16.25 19.66
N LEU A 94 -2.93 -15.20 20.19
CA LEU A 94 -2.65 -14.66 21.52
C LEU A 94 -2.88 -15.69 22.63
N ILE A 95 -4.00 -16.42 22.59
CA ILE A 95 -4.30 -17.46 23.59
C ILE A 95 -3.24 -18.57 23.53
N GLY A 96 -2.91 -19.05 22.33
CA GLY A 96 -1.86 -20.06 22.14
C GLY A 96 -0.50 -19.56 22.65
N PHE A 97 -0.14 -18.32 22.34
CA PHE A 97 1.08 -17.68 22.81
C PHE A 97 1.13 -17.55 24.34
N CYS A 98 0.04 -17.12 24.98
CA CYS A 98 -0.02 -17.00 26.43
C CYS A 98 0.15 -18.37 27.12
N ILE A 99 -0.53 -19.40 26.64
CA ILE A 99 -0.40 -20.77 27.19
C ILE A 99 1.02 -21.29 26.98
N ALA A 100 1.56 -21.16 25.78
CA ALA A 100 2.91 -21.59 25.46
C ALA A 100 3.97 -20.82 26.25
N SER A 101 3.77 -19.52 26.50
CA SER A 101 4.66 -18.68 27.28
C SER A 101 4.65 -19.08 28.76
N VAL A 102 3.47 -19.29 29.35
CA VAL A 102 3.32 -19.73 30.75
C VAL A 102 3.97 -21.09 31.01
N ILE A 103 3.97 -22.00 30.02
CA ILE A 103 4.59 -23.32 30.17
C ILE A 103 6.07 -23.30 29.75
N GLY A 104 6.37 -22.68 28.62
CA GLY A 104 7.68 -22.66 27.99
C GLY A 104 8.71 -21.83 28.75
N ILE A 105 8.31 -20.69 29.34
CA ILE A 105 9.24 -19.85 30.12
C ILE A 105 9.71 -20.59 31.38
N PRO A 106 8.84 -21.12 32.26
CA PRO A 106 9.27 -21.89 33.42
C PRO A 106 10.06 -23.14 33.03
N LEU A 107 9.62 -23.88 32.01
CA LEU A 107 10.32 -25.08 31.54
C LEU A 107 11.74 -24.74 31.04
N GLY A 108 11.88 -23.68 30.24
CA GLY A 108 13.16 -23.18 29.77
C GLY A 108 14.05 -22.69 30.91
N LEU A 109 13.47 -22.01 31.91
CA LEU A 109 14.19 -21.56 33.09
C LEU A 109 14.68 -22.74 33.96
N PHE A 110 13.84 -23.76 34.17
CA PHE A 110 14.25 -24.98 34.87
C PHE A 110 15.34 -25.74 34.11
N MET A 111 15.27 -25.77 32.78
CA MET A 111 16.32 -26.33 31.93
C MET A 111 17.63 -25.53 32.04
N ALA A 112 17.54 -24.21 32.19
CA ALA A 112 18.69 -23.33 32.35
C ALA A 112 19.40 -23.57 33.70
N LEU A 113 18.63 -23.68 34.79
CA LEU A 113 19.13 -23.74 36.17
C LEU A 113 19.48 -25.16 36.64
N ASN A 114 18.82 -26.21 36.14
CA ASN A 114 19.00 -27.58 36.63
C ASN A 114 19.58 -28.51 35.55
N ARG A 115 20.75 -29.10 35.83
CA ARG A 115 21.44 -30.07 34.96
C ARG A 115 20.65 -31.35 34.73
N TYR A 116 19.84 -31.80 35.69
CA TYR A 116 19.02 -33.02 35.55
C TYR A 116 17.85 -32.83 34.58
N VAL A 117 17.14 -31.69 34.68
CA VAL A 117 16.03 -31.34 33.78
C VAL A 117 16.53 -31.18 32.34
N ARG A 118 17.70 -30.53 32.18
CA ARG A 118 18.37 -30.39 30.89
C ARG A 118 18.65 -31.72 30.20
N SER A 119 19.09 -32.74 30.93
CA SER A 119 19.44 -34.04 30.34
C SER A 119 18.22 -34.82 29.82
N ILE A 120 17.06 -34.68 30.46
CA ILE A 120 15.80 -35.32 30.04
C ILE A 120 15.16 -34.58 28.88
N VAL A 121 15.22 -33.24 28.91
CA VAL A 121 14.52 -32.38 27.96
C VAL A 121 15.28 -32.24 26.63
N LYS A 122 16.62 -32.15 26.66
CA LYS A 122 17.46 -32.05 25.45
C LYS A 122 17.08 -33.00 24.30
N PRO A 123 16.91 -34.32 24.51
CA PRO A 123 16.60 -35.25 23.41
C PRO A 123 15.20 -35.11 22.81
N VAL A 124 14.31 -34.30 23.39
CA VAL A 124 12.97 -34.02 22.84
C VAL A 124 12.98 -32.80 21.90
N PHE A 125 13.99 -31.93 22.05
CA PHE A 125 14.13 -30.68 21.30
C PHE A 125 15.23 -30.75 20.21
N ASP A 126 15.91 -31.88 20.08
CA ASP A 126 16.89 -32.22 19.04
C ASP A 126 16.25 -33.22 18.08
#